data_AF-A0A9E5UXM5-F1
#
_entry.id   AF-A0A9E5UXM5-F1
#
_cell.length_a   1.000
_cell.length_b   1.000
_cell.length_c   1.000
_cell.angle_alpha   90.00
_cell.angle_beta   90.00
_cell.angle_gamma   90.00
#
_symmetry.space_group_name_H-M   'P 1'
#
loop_
_entity.id
_entity.type
_entity.pdbx_description
1 polymer ?
#
loop_
_entity_poly.entity_id
_entity_poly.type
_entity_poly.pdbx_seq_one_letter_code
_entity_poly.pdbx_strand_id
1 'polypeptide(L)'
;MADAQASCTSPLEISNGFYMEEANAAQKDGRIIYTSAEKPNAIADLYIFKTAFVEAQPKATEAFVRGILKGLDFLAQNLEEGLAIASKELGVTPSELEAQLKGLRLPDLQTNLAMLSDSDSDLYLLKGMEDLADFLKSNNEIQEAPDLSQVLEPRFVESVDASS
;
A
#
# COMPACT_ATOMS: atom_id res chain seq x y z
N MET A 1 -35.83 24.51 24.86
CA MET A 1 -34.39 24.24 24.68
C MET A 1 -34.29 23.29 23.50
N ALA A 2 -34.00 23.84 22.33
CA ALA A 2 -33.95 23.14 21.06
C ALA A 2 -32.53 22.65 20.77
N ASP A 3 -32.45 21.46 20.17
CA ASP A 3 -31.42 20.96 19.27
C ASP A 3 -29.95 21.04 19.69
N ALA A 4 -29.45 19.93 20.26
CA ALA A 4 -28.03 19.59 20.25
C ALA A 4 -27.77 18.09 19.96
N GLN A 5 -28.72 17.41 19.28
CA GLN A 5 -28.57 16.03 18.81
C GLN A 5 -29.06 15.90 17.37
N ALA A 6 -28.64 16.83 16.51
CA ALA A 6 -28.72 16.64 15.07
C ALA A 6 -27.67 15.58 14.68
N SER A 7 -28.10 14.31 14.72
CA SER A 7 -27.99 13.38 13.60
C SER A 7 -26.80 13.61 12.65
N CYS A 8 -25.64 13.07 12.99
CA CYS A 8 -24.65 12.61 12.00
C CYS A 8 -24.83 11.10 11.78
N THR A 9 -26.04 10.64 11.43
CA THR A 9 -26.23 9.30 10.86
C THR A 9 -26.13 9.44 9.36
N SER A 10 -24.91 9.64 8.86
CA SER A 10 -24.67 9.38 7.44
C SER A 10 -25.02 7.90 7.20
N PRO A 11 -25.93 7.57 6.28
CA PRO A 11 -26.32 6.18 6.02
C PRO A 11 -25.20 5.36 5.36
N LEU A 12 -24.06 6.00 5.10
CA LEU A 12 -22.88 5.45 4.47
C LEU A 12 -21.65 6.02 5.18
N GLU A 13 -20.75 5.14 5.58
CA GLU A 13 -19.48 5.48 6.22
C GLU A 13 -18.34 4.85 5.42
N ILE A 14 -17.23 5.59 5.30
CA ILE A 14 -15.99 5.09 4.71
C ILE A 14 -14.99 4.93 5.85
N SER A 15 -14.56 3.70 6.07
CA SER A 15 -13.62 3.32 7.13
C SER A 15 -12.47 2.50 6.56
N ASN A 16 -11.30 2.58 7.18
CA ASN A 16 -10.14 1.78 6.78
C ASN A 16 -10.31 0.33 7.26
N GLY A 17 -9.63 -0.62 6.60
CA GLY A 17 -9.77 -2.06 6.89
C GLY A 17 -9.57 -2.44 8.37
N PHE A 18 -8.68 -1.73 9.08
CA PHE A 18 -8.44 -1.91 10.52
C PHE A 18 -9.66 -1.64 11.41
N TYR A 19 -10.54 -0.72 11.01
CA TYR A 19 -11.68 -0.25 11.81
C TYR A 19 -13.04 -0.67 11.23
N MET A 20 -13.04 -1.28 10.04
CA MET A 20 -14.26 -1.69 9.33
C MET A 20 -15.12 -2.66 10.14
N GLU A 21 -14.52 -3.69 10.75
CA GLU A 21 -15.26 -4.69 11.53
C GLU A 21 -15.82 -4.10 12.84
N GLU A 22 -15.03 -3.29 13.53
CA GLU A 22 -15.46 -2.60 14.76
C GLU A 22 -16.61 -1.62 14.46
N ALA A 23 -16.47 -0.82 13.39
CA ALA A 23 -17.50 0.12 12.95
C ALA A 23 -18.79 -0.61 12.54
N ASN A 24 -18.69 -1.72 11.81
CA ASN A 24 -19.82 -2.53 11.42
C ASN A 24 -20.55 -3.13 12.63
N ALA A 25 -19.80 -3.67 13.61
CA ALA A 25 -20.35 -4.24 14.83
C ALA A 25 -21.02 -3.20 15.74
N ALA A 26 -20.58 -1.94 15.70
CA ALA A 26 -21.18 -0.85 16.44
C ALA A 26 -22.57 -0.42 15.91
N GLN A 27 -22.93 -0.81 14.68
CA GLN A 27 -24.20 -0.46 14.06
C GLN A 27 -25.19 -1.62 14.07
N LYS A 28 -26.39 -1.40 14.61
CA LYS A 28 -27.42 -2.43 14.78
C LYS A 28 -27.85 -3.10 13.47
N ASP A 29 -27.81 -2.36 12.36
CA ASP A 29 -28.15 -2.79 11.00
C ASP A 29 -26.99 -2.56 10.01
N GLY A 30 -25.76 -2.49 10.56
CA GLY A 30 -24.53 -2.36 9.79
C GLY A 30 -24.36 -3.49 8.78
N ARG A 31 -23.91 -3.13 7.58
CA ARG A 31 -23.47 -4.10 6.58
C ARG A 31 -22.33 -3.50 5.76
N ILE A 32 -21.33 -4.33 5.48
CA ILE A 32 -20.29 -4.00 4.52
C ILE A 32 -20.88 -4.17 3.11
N ILE A 33 -21.00 -3.07 2.37
CA ILE A 33 -21.61 -3.05 1.02
C ILE A 33 -20.58 -3.09 -0.12
N TYR A 34 -19.32 -2.78 0.19
CA TYR A 34 -18.21 -2.79 -0.75
C TYR A 34 -16.91 -2.85 0.05
N THR A 35 -15.92 -3.57 -0.47
CA THR A 35 -14.55 -3.57 0.08
C THR A 35 -13.55 -3.34 -1.03
N SER A 36 -12.39 -2.74 -0.70
CA SER A 36 -11.29 -2.63 -1.67
C SER A 36 -10.77 -3.98 -2.16
N ALA A 37 -11.07 -5.08 -1.45
CA ALA A 37 -10.78 -6.44 -1.93
C ALA A 37 -11.50 -6.78 -3.25
N GLU A 38 -12.60 -6.10 -3.58
CA GLU A 38 -13.31 -6.26 -4.86
C GLU A 38 -12.58 -5.61 -6.04
N LYS A 39 -11.61 -4.72 -5.77
CA LYS A 39 -10.77 -4.09 -6.80
C LYS A 39 -9.30 -4.37 -6.48
N PRO A 40 -8.81 -5.60 -6.76
CA PRO A 40 -7.42 -5.95 -6.54
C PRO A 40 -6.51 -4.97 -7.32
N ASN A 41 -5.36 -4.64 -6.72
CA ASN A 41 -4.38 -3.67 -7.23
C ASN A 41 -4.85 -2.20 -7.25
N ALA A 42 -6.02 -1.87 -6.70
CA ALA A 42 -6.49 -0.47 -6.65
C ALA A 42 -5.67 0.44 -5.74
N ILE A 43 -4.97 -0.14 -4.76
CA ILE A 43 -4.19 0.59 -3.76
C ILE A 43 -2.81 -0.07 -3.68
N ALA A 44 -1.75 0.74 -3.75
CA ALA A 44 -0.38 0.32 -3.55
C ALA A 44 0.32 1.30 -2.59
N ASP A 45 1.00 0.74 -1.59
CA ASP A 45 1.90 1.50 -0.72
C ASP A 45 3.27 1.64 -1.40
N LEU A 46 3.83 2.86 -1.37
CA LEU A 46 5.06 3.20 -2.09
C LEU A 46 6.14 3.69 -1.13
N TYR A 47 7.38 3.23 -1.35
CA TYR A 47 8.56 3.87 -0.78
C TYR A 47 9.06 4.96 -1.72
N ILE A 48 9.03 6.21 -1.26
CA ILE A 48 9.42 7.38 -2.06
C ILE A 48 10.68 7.99 -1.48
N PHE A 49 11.68 8.22 -2.34
CA PHE A 49 12.93 8.88 -2.00
C PHE A 49 13.05 10.20 -2.74
N LYS A 50 13.75 11.17 -2.14
CA LYS A 50 14.15 12.38 -2.85
C LYS A 50 15.22 12.02 -3.88
N THR A 51 15.10 12.53 -5.10
CA THR A 51 16.08 12.34 -6.19
C THR A 51 17.51 12.65 -5.72
N ALA A 52 17.72 13.80 -5.06
CA ALA A 52 19.04 14.19 -4.56
C ALA A 52 19.64 13.19 -3.55
N PHE A 53 18.80 12.49 -2.76
CA PHE A 53 19.29 11.44 -1.85
C PHE A 53 19.71 10.19 -2.63
N VAL A 54 18.90 9.76 -3.59
CA VAL A 54 19.18 8.60 -4.45
C VAL A 54 20.50 8.79 -5.21
N GLU A 55 20.72 9.98 -5.76
CA GLU A 55 21.95 10.33 -6.49
C GLU A 55 23.17 10.39 -5.57
N ALA A 56 23.02 10.96 -4.37
CA ALA A 56 24.13 11.11 -3.43
C ALA A 56 24.47 9.81 -2.69
N GLN A 57 23.49 8.93 -2.47
CA GLN A 57 23.59 7.72 -1.65
C GLN A 57 23.02 6.46 -2.33
N PRO A 58 23.39 6.15 -3.59
CA PRO A 58 22.78 5.05 -4.34
C PRO A 58 22.98 3.69 -3.65
N LYS A 59 24.12 3.48 -3.00
CA LYS A 59 24.39 2.25 -2.24
C LYS A 59 23.49 2.10 -1.02
N ALA A 60 23.13 3.20 -0.37
CA ALA A 60 22.22 3.16 0.77
C ALA A 60 20.78 2.86 0.31
N THR A 61 20.36 3.43 -0.82
CA THR A 61 19.07 3.11 -1.45
C THR A 61 18.99 1.64 -1.84
N GLU A 62 20.03 1.09 -2.50
CA GLU A 62 20.09 -0.33 -2.82
C GLU A 62 20.05 -1.21 -1.55
N ALA A 63 20.83 -0.85 -0.53
CA ALA A 63 20.84 -1.58 0.74
C ALA A 63 19.46 -1.55 1.44
N PHE A 64 18.72 -0.44 1.34
CA PHE A 64 17.36 -0.35 1.84
C PHE A 64 16.43 -1.33 1.12
N VAL A 65 16.42 -1.32 -0.22
CA VAL A 65 15.60 -2.24 -1.03
C VAL A 65 15.92 -3.71 -0.69
N ARG A 66 17.21 -4.06 -0.61
CA ARG A 66 17.65 -5.40 -0.17
C ARG A 66 17.17 -5.73 1.24
N GLY A 67 17.20 -4.75 2.15
CA GLY A 67 16.73 -4.92 3.52
C GLY A 67 15.23 -5.25 3.59
N ILE A 68 14.41 -4.54 2.82
CA ILE A 68 12.96 -4.82 2.72
C ILE A 68 12.71 -6.23 2.20
N LEU A 69 13.32 -6.60 1.06
CA LEU A 69 13.15 -7.93 0.47
C LEU A 69 13.60 -9.05 1.43
N LYS A 70 14.71 -8.85 2.15
CA LYS A 70 15.16 -9.79 3.20
C LYS A 70 14.18 -9.87 4.36
N GLY A 71 13.57 -8.76 4.77
CA GLY A 71 12.55 -8.75 5.81
C GLY A 71 11.30 -9.52 5.40
N LEU A 72 10.86 -9.37 4.15
CA LEU A 72 9.74 -10.14 3.60
C LEU A 72 10.04 -11.64 3.53
N ASP A 73 11.24 -12.00 3.05
CA ASP A 73 11.69 -13.40 3.02
C ASP A 73 11.79 -14.00 4.43
N PHE A 74 12.33 -13.24 5.38
CA PHE A 74 12.39 -13.65 6.78
C PHE A 74 10.99 -13.91 7.36
N LEU A 75 10.03 -13.02 7.12
CA LEU A 75 8.64 -13.18 7.57
C LEU A 75 7.99 -14.43 6.96
N ALA A 76 8.24 -14.68 5.67
CA ALA A 76 7.70 -15.85 4.97
C ALA A 76 8.26 -17.17 5.54
N GLN A 77 9.55 -17.20 5.89
CA GLN A 77 10.22 -18.40 6.41
C GLN A 77 10.04 -18.60 7.92
N ASN A 78 9.82 -17.52 8.68
CA ASN A 78 9.79 -17.51 10.15
C ASN A 78 8.53 -16.81 10.67
N LEU A 79 7.35 -17.28 10.23
CA LEU A 79 6.08 -16.57 10.45
C LEU A 79 5.82 -16.21 11.92
N GLU A 80 5.97 -17.15 12.86
CA GLU A 80 5.70 -16.90 14.29
C GLU A 80 6.61 -15.80 14.86
N GLU A 81 7.91 -15.88 14.60
CA GLU A 81 8.88 -14.88 15.06
C GLU A 81 8.69 -13.54 14.36
N GLY A 82 8.47 -13.54 13.05
CA GLY A 82 8.22 -12.35 12.27
C GLY A 82 6.97 -11.61 12.72
N LEU A 83 5.88 -12.34 12.99
CA LEU A 83 4.66 -11.76 13.56
C LEU A 83 4.91 -11.18 14.94
N ALA A 84 5.66 -11.86 15.82
CA ALA A 84 5.96 -11.36 17.15
C ALA A 84 6.78 -10.05 17.12
N ILE A 85 7.75 -9.94 16.21
CA ILE A 85 8.55 -8.72 16.02
C ILE A 85 7.67 -7.59 15.47
N ALA A 86 6.95 -7.84 14.37
CA ALA A 86 6.19 -6.82 13.68
C ALA A 86 4.98 -6.32 14.49
N SER A 87 4.25 -7.23 15.15
CA SER A 87 3.05 -6.86 15.92
C SER A 87 3.40 -5.97 17.11
N LYS A 88 4.56 -6.19 17.74
CA LYS A 88 5.08 -5.36 18.83
C LYS A 88 5.29 -3.91 18.39
N GLU A 89 5.91 -3.69 17.23
CA GLU A 89 6.15 -2.35 16.69
C GLU A 89 4.84 -1.67 16.21
N LEU A 90 3.89 -2.47 15.73
CA LEU A 90 2.58 -2.00 15.28
C LEU A 90 1.56 -1.80 16.42
N GLY A 91 1.88 -2.24 17.63
CA GLY A 91 0.98 -2.13 18.79
C GLY A 91 -0.26 -3.02 18.72
N VAL A 92 -0.19 -4.13 17.98
CA VAL A 92 -1.26 -5.13 17.83
C VAL A 92 -0.80 -6.52 18.30
N THR A 93 -1.73 -7.45 18.48
CA THR A 93 -1.38 -8.85 18.77
C THR A 93 -0.88 -9.58 17.51
N PRO A 94 -0.07 -10.64 17.67
CA PRO A 94 0.36 -11.45 16.52
C PRO A 94 -0.80 -12.02 15.71
N SER A 95 -1.89 -12.42 16.38
CA SER A 95 -3.08 -12.98 15.72
C SER A 95 -3.85 -11.94 14.92
N GLU A 96 -3.95 -10.69 15.40
CA GLU A 96 -4.58 -9.59 14.65
C GLU A 96 -3.74 -9.27 13.41
N LEU A 97 -2.42 -9.18 13.56
CA LEU A 97 -1.52 -8.94 12.43
C LEU A 97 -1.61 -10.06 11.39
N GLU A 98 -1.61 -11.33 11.81
CA GLU A 98 -1.76 -12.45 10.88
C GLU A 98 -3.08 -12.38 10.11
N ALA A 99 -4.19 -12.04 10.77
CA ALA A 99 -5.48 -11.86 10.11
C ALA A 99 -5.44 -10.72 9.08
N GLN A 100 -4.77 -9.61 9.39
CA GLN A 100 -4.61 -8.49 8.48
C GLN A 100 -3.75 -8.85 7.26
N LEU A 101 -2.64 -9.58 7.46
CA LEU A 101 -1.76 -10.01 6.37
C LEU A 101 -2.47 -10.87 5.32
N LYS A 102 -3.54 -11.60 5.69
CA LYS A 102 -4.35 -12.38 4.72
C LYS A 102 -5.06 -11.51 3.69
N GLY A 103 -5.33 -10.23 4.01
CA GLY A 103 -5.92 -9.27 3.10
C GLY A 103 -4.90 -8.51 2.25
N LEU A 104 -3.60 -8.74 2.45
CA LEU A 104 -2.52 -8.01 1.80
C LEU A 104 -1.73 -8.91 0.86
N ARG A 105 -1.30 -8.34 -0.26
CA ARG A 105 -0.27 -8.93 -1.09
C ARG A 105 1.04 -8.21 -0.80
N LEU A 106 1.92 -8.86 -0.06
CA LEU A 106 3.28 -8.35 0.15
C LEU A 106 4.10 -8.60 -1.14
N PRO A 107 4.56 -7.55 -1.83
CA PRO A 107 5.21 -7.70 -3.12
C PRO A 107 6.63 -8.26 -2.93
N ASP A 108 6.87 -9.46 -3.44
CA ASP A 108 8.19 -10.05 -3.55
C ASP A 108 9.02 -9.37 -4.66
N LEU A 109 10.24 -9.87 -4.90
CA LEU A 109 11.14 -9.31 -5.91
C LEU A 109 10.49 -9.27 -7.31
N GLN A 110 9.89 -10.38 -7.75
CA GLN A 110 9.29 -10.47 -9.08
C GLN A 110 8.04 -9.60 -9.20
N THR A 111 7.25 -9.50 -8.13
CA THR A 111 6.11 -8.58 -8.07
C THR A 111 6.57 -7.12 -8.17
N ASN A 112 7.64 -6.73 -7.48
CA ASN A 112 8.20 -5.38 -7.59
C ASN A 112 8.73 -5.08 -9.01
N LEU A 113 9.40 -6.04 -9.65
CA LEU A 113 9.83 -5.89 -11.06
C LEU A 113 8.64 -5.69 -11.99
N ALA A 114 7.58 -6.46 -11.82
CA ALA A 114 6.35 -6.30 -12.60
C ALA A 114 5.68 -4.93 -12.35
N MET A 115 5.73 -4.43 -11.12
CA MET A 115 5.18 -3.13 -10.75
C MET A 115 5.98 -1.94 -11.30
N LEU A 116 7.31 -2.06 -11.38
CA LEU A 116 8.21 -0.93 -11.70
C LEU A 116 8.72 -0.91 -13.15
N SER A 117 8.80 -2.07 -13.82
CA SER A 117 9.47 -2.19 -15.12
C SER A 117 8.63 -2.83 -16.23
N ASP A 118 7.61 -3.62 -15.91
CA ASP A 118 6.84 -4.37 -16.91
C ASP A 118 5.59 -3.61 -17.37
N SER A 119 5.70 -2.90 -18.50
CA SER A 119 4.58 -2.12 -19.06
C SER A 119 3.37 -2.95 -19.50
N ASP A 120 3.55 -4.25 -19.70
CA ASP A 120 2.47 -5.17 -20.12
C ASP A 120 1.75 -5.79 -18.90
N SER A 121 2.28 -5.60 -17.70
CA SER A 121 1.70 -6.11 -16.46
C SER A 121 0.51 -5.27 -15.99
N ASP A 122 -0.54 -5.93 -15.51
CA ASP A 122 -1.66 -5.29 -14.81
C ASP A 122 -1.23 -4.66 -13.46
N LEU A 123 0.00 -4.90 -13.02
CA LEU A 123 0.59 -4.31 -11.81
C LEU A 123 1.41 -3.05 -12.10
N TYR A 124 1.61 -2.70 -13.37
CA TYR A 124 2.50 -1.61 -13.75
C TYR A 124 2.02 -0.29 -13.15
N LEU A 125 2.84 0.28 -12.25
CA LEU A 125 2.43 1.41 -11.43
C LEU A 125 2.14 2.66 -12.25
N LEU A 126 2.84 2.88 -13.36
CA LEU A 126 2.66 4.07 -14.18
C LEU A 126 1.22 4.18 -14.70
N LYS A 127 0.63 3.06 -15.12
CA LYS A 127 -0.78 3.02 -15.59
C LYS A 127 -1.74 3.49 -14.50
N GLY A 128 -1.57 3.00 -13.27
CA GLY A 128 -2.41 3.42 -12.14
C GLY A 128 -2.19 4.88 -11.73
N MET A 129 -0.95 5.38 -11.81
CA MET A 129 -0.65 6.78 -11.53
C MET A 129 -1.24 7.72 -12.59
N GLU A 130 -1.20 7.33 -13.87
CA GLU A 130 -1.82 8.07 -14.97
C GLU A 130 -3.35 8.10 -14.85
N ASP A 131 -3.99 6.95 -14.56
CA ASP A 131 -5.43 6.87 -14.30
C ASP A 131 -5.86 7.79 -13.15
N LEU A 132 -5.07 7.86 -12.07
CA LEU A 132 -5.31 8.75 -10.95
C LEU A 132 -5.13 10.22 -11.35
N ALA A 133 -4.08 10.55 -12.09
CA ALA A 133 -3.82 11.92 -12.53
C ALA A 133 -4.95 12.44 -13.45
N ASP A 134 -5.44 11.61 -14.36
CA ASP A 134 -6.58 11.91 -15.23
C ASP A 134 -7.86 12.10 -14.41
N PHE A 135 -8.10 11.24 -13.41
CA PHE A 135 -9.22 11.40 -12.48
C PHE A 135 -9.15 12.75 -11.74
N LEU A 136 -8.01 13.08 -11.13
CA LEU A 136 -7.82 14.35 -10.41
C LEU A 136 -7.99 15.57 -11.32
N LYS A 137 -7.48 15.49 -12.56
CA LYS A 137 -7.65 16.54 -13.57
C LYS A 137 -9.12 16.70 -13.97
N SER A 138 -9.83 15.60 -14.20
CA SER A 138 -11.26 15.62 -14.55
C SER A 138 -12.13 16.25 -13.46
N ASN A 139 -11.72 16.15 -12.20
CA ASN A 139 -12.38 16.77 -11.05
C ASN A 139 -11.87 18.18 -10.73
N ASN A 140 -10.96 18.74 -11.53
CA ASN A 140 -10.32 20.05 -11.33
C ASN A 140 -9.52 20.16 -10.02
N GLU A 141 -9.04 19.04 -9.46
CA GLU A 141 -8.17 19.06 -8.28
C GLU A 141 -6.72 19.40 -8.64
N ILE A 142 -6.31 19.09 -9.88
CA ILE A 142 -5.04 19.52 -10.47
C ILE A 142 -5.28 20.19 -11.83
N GLN A 143 -4.40 21.11 -12.20
CA GLN A 143 -4.46 21.77 -13.51
C GLN A 143 -3.84 20.87 -14.60
N GLU A 144 -2.66 20.32 -14.31
CA GLU A 144 -1.87 19.51 -15.22
C GLU A 144 -1.19 18.38 -14.45
N ALA A 145 -1.06 17.21 -15.08
CA ALA A 145 -0.29 16.10 -14.56
C ALA A 145 1.19 16.26 -14.95
N PRO A 146 2.15 16.04 -14.04
CA PRO A 146 3.57 15.99 -14.40
C PRO A 146 3.89 14.74 -15.24
N ASP A 147 5.08 14.67 -15.81
CA ASP A 147 5.58 13.42 -16.39
C ASP A 147 5.88 12.40 -15.28
N LEU A 148 4.97 11.44 -15.13
CA LEU A 148 5.02 10.41 -14.10
C LEU A 148 6.00 9.28 -14.43
N SER A 149 6.47 9.18 -15.68
CA SER A 149 7.44 8.14 -16.06
C SER A 149 8.78 8.31 -15.37
N GLN A 150 9.08 9.53 -14.88
CA GLN A 150 10.30 9.86 -14.15
C GLN A 150 10.25 9.49 -12.67
N VAL A 151 9.10 9.04 -12.16
CA VAL A 151 8.91 8.70 -10.74
C VAL A 151 9.38 7.28 -10.45
N LEU A 152 9.28 6.38 -11.43
CA LEU A 152 9.68 4.98 -11.27
C LEU A 152 11.20 4.85 -11.34
N GLU A 153 11.76 4.13 -10.37
CA GLU A 153 13.20 3.92 -10.24
C GLU A 153 13.51 2.41 -10.06
N PRO A 154 13.39 1.62 -11.15
CA PRO A 154 13.49 0.16 -11.06
C PRO A 154 14.92 -0.34 -10.83
N ARG A 155 15.95 0.49 -11.08
CA ARG A 155 17.36 0.07 -11.09
C ARG A 155 17.79 -0.61 -9.79
N PHE A 156 17.24 -0.18 -8.64
CA PHE A 156 17.57 -0.76 -7.34
C PHE A 156 16.89 -2.10 -7.05
N VAL A 157 15.79 -2.40 -7.73
CA VAL A 157 15.13 -3.72 -7.63
C VAL A 157 15.79 -4.68 -8.63
N GLU A 158 16.04 -4.22 -9.85
CA GLU A 158 16.76 -4.96 -10.90
C GLU A 158 18.17 -5.37 -10.46
N SER A 159 18.88 -4.51 -9.72
CA SER A 159 20.21 -4.85 -9.20
C SER A 159 20.19 -5.98 -8.16
N VAL A 160 19.09 -6.15 -7.42
CA VAL A 160 18.91 -7.26 -6.50
C VAL A 160 18.72 -8.56 -7.27
N ASP A 161 17.86 -8.55 -8.28
CA ASP A 161 17.59 -9.70 -9.16
C ASP A 161 18.87 -10.19 -9.85
N ALA A 162 19.64 -9.29 -10.45
CA ALA A 162 20.89 -9.63 -11.12
C ALA A 162 22.00 -10.19 -10.20
N SER A 163 21.84 -10.04 -8.88
CA SER A 163 22.81 -10.51 -7.87
C SER A 163 22.36 -11.76 -7.12
N SER A 164 21.18 -12.30 -7.45
CA SER A 164 20.55 -13.46 -6.82
C SER A 164 20.88 -14.75 -7.56
#